data_AF-A0A955ZFJ8-F1
#
_entry.id   AF-A0A955ZFJ8-F1
#
_cell.length_a   1.000
_cell.length_b   1.000
_cell.length_c   1.000
_cell.angle_alpha   90.00
_cell.angle_beta   90.00
_cell.angle_gamma   90.00
#
_symmetry.space_group_name_H-M   'P 1'
#
loop_
_entity.id
_entity.type
_entity.pdbx_description
1 polymer ?
#
loop_
_entity_poly.entity_id
_entity_poly.type
_entity_poly.pdbx_seq_one_letter_code
_entity_poly.pdbx_strand_id
1 'polypeptide(L)'
;MSKLSRRLRAVALATLISGGALAARGSDRDAAEATLASLKSDKAATQLAAEPIEKAEHALRRASDARAAADLEHASLLEALGREWAETGRDLTRAADAEKKLADTQKRTAEVETKLARARALLEETVARRGRAKEKLEKLESEKKAGTK
;
A
#
# COMPACT_ATOMS: atom_id res chain seq x y z
N MET A 1 22.75 -11.14 38.71
CA MET A 1 21.83 -10.30 37.90
C MET A 1 22.63 -9.63 36.79
N SER A 2 22.69 -10.21 35.60
CA SER A 2 23.23 -9.52 34.41
C SER A 2 22.73 -10.20 33.13
N LYS A 3 21.61 -9.69 32.60
CA LYS A 3 21.15 -9.99 31.23
C LYS A 3 20.83 -8.66 30.54
N LEU A 4 21.88 -7.87 30.29
CA LEU A 4 21.83 -6.69 29.44
C LEU A 4 23.06 -6.72 28.56
N SER A 5 22.94 -7.34 27.38
CA SER A 5 23.76 -7.06 26.17
C SER A 5 23.69 -8.23 25.17
N ARG A 6 22.55 -8.40 24.48
CA ARG A 6 22.47 -9.23 23.26
C ARG A 6 21.56 -8.57 22.23
N ARG A 7 21.98 -7.42 21.72
CA ARG A 7 21.50 -6.86 20.45
C ARG A 7 22.68 -6.17 19.76
N LEU A 8 23.51 -6.95 19.10
CA LEU A 8 24.48 -6.43 18.14
C LEU A 8 24.29 -7.11 16.78
N ARG A 9 23.87 -6.28 15.84
CA ARG A 9 24.33 -6.21 14.44
C ARG A 9 24.03 -7.42 13.55
N ALA A 10 22.89 -7.31 12.88
CA ALA A 10 22.68 -7.84 11.55
C ALA A 10 23.71 -7.23 10.59
N VAL A 11 24.50 -8.08 9.94
CA VAL A 11 25.30 -7.72 8.76
C VAL A 11 24.70 -8.50 7.60
N ALA A 12 24.10 -7.73 6.69
CA ALA A 12 23.58 -8.18 5.42
C ALA A 12 24.75 -8.50 4.47
N LEU A 13 24.74 -9.70 3.92
CA LEU A 13 25.47 -10.01 2.69
C LEU A 13 24.77 -11.19 1.99
N ALA A 14 23.62 -10.91 1.37
CA ALA A 14 22.97 -11.84 0.47
C ALA A 14 23.52 -11.55 -0.94
N THR A 15 24.55 -12.30 -1.30
CA THR A 15 25.19 -12.30 -2.63
C THR A 15 24.19 -12.70 -3.69
N LEU A 16 24.11 -11.89 -4.75
CA LEU A 16 23.37 -12.14 -5.98
C LEU A 16 23.78 -13.47 -6.60
N ILE A 17 22.86 -14.43 -6.63
CA ILE A 17 22.84 -15.48 -7.65
C ILE A 17 21.66 -15.13 -8.55
N SER A 18 21.92 -14.29 -9.56
CA SER A 18 21.02 -14.13 -10.71
C SER A 18 21.17 -15.36 -11.60
N GLY A 19 20.75 -16.52 -11.08
CA GLY A 19 20.56 -17.71 -11.88
C GLY A 19 19.36 -17.46 -12.78
N GLY A 20 19.61 -17.31 -14.08
CA GLY A 20 18.58 -17.14 -15.09
C GLY A 20 17.60 -18.31 -15.03
N ALA A 21 16.44 -18.06 -14.42
CA ALA A 21 15.28 -18.89 -14.61
C ALA A 21 14.80 -18.67 -16.06
N LEU A 22 15.39 -19.41 -16.99
CA LEU A 22 14.64 -19.93 -18.14
C LEU A 22 13.62 -20.95 -17.60
N ALA A 23 12.72 -20.49 -16.74
CA ALA A 23 11.42 -21.13 -16.64
C ALA A 23 10.85 -21.02 -18.05
N ALA A 24 10.39 -22.14 -18.61
CA ALA A 24 9.61 -22.16 -19.84
C ALA A 24 8.61 -21.00 -19.76
N ARG A 25 8.90 -19.89 -20.45
CA ARG A 25 7.98 -18.78 -20.53
C ARG A 25 6.81 -19.37 -21.29
N GLY A 26 5.69 -19.60 -20.58
CA GLY A 26 4.44 -19.96 -21.23
C GLY A 26 4.17 -19.00 -22.39
N SER A 27 3.41 -19.44 -23.39
CA SER A 27 3.14 -18.58 -24.53
C SER A 27 2.53 -17.26 -24.06
N ASP A 28 2.74 -16.17 -24.80
CA ASP A 28 2.15 -14.88 -24.43
C ASP A 28 0.62 -14.96 -24.36
N ARG A 29 0.03 -15.86 -25.15
CA ARG A 29 -1.37 -16.24 -25.05
C ARG A 29 -1.73 -16.85 -23.70
N ASP A 30 -1.02 -17.88 -23.24
CA ASP A 30 -1.31 -18.52 -21.95
C ASP A 30 -1.21 -17.50 -20.80
N ALA A 31 -0.20 -16.63 -20.85
CA ALA A 31 -0.02 -15.57 -19.86
C ALA A 31 -1.15 -14.52 -19.91
N ALA A 32 -1.58 -14.11 -21.11
CA ALA A 32 -2.70 -13.20 -21.30
C ALA A 32 -4.01 -13.82 -20.79
N GLU A 33 -4.32 -15.06 -21.20
CA GLU A 33 -5.55 -15.76 -20.81
C GLU A 33 -5.62 -16.00 -19.29
N ALA A 34 -4.51 -16.38 -18.65
CA ALA A 34 -4.45 -16.52 -17.19
C ALA A 34 -4.73 -15.18 -16.47
N THR A 35 -4.17 -14.09 -16.98
CA THR A 35 -4.40 -12.75 -16.42
C THR A 35 -5.85 -12.30 -16.62
N LEU A 36 -6.42 -12.53 -17.81
CA LEU A 36 -7.82 -12.24 -18.10
C LEU A 36 -8.77 -13.07 -17.23
N ALA A 37 -8.49 -14.34 -17.00
CA ALA A 37 -9.28 -15.18 -16.11
C ALA A 37 -9.27 -14.64 -14.67
N SER A 38 -8.10 -14.22 -14.17
CA SER A 38 -7.98 -13.58 -12.86
C SER A 38 -8.80 -12.29 -12.78
N LEU A 39 -8.70 -11.41 -13.78
CA LEU A 39 -9.44 -10.15 -13.82
C LEU A 39 -10.97 -10.37 -13.85
N LYS A 40 -11.42 -11.35 -14.63
CA LYS A 40 -12.85 -11.70 -14.78
C LYS A 40 -13.45 -12.41 -13.57
N SER A 41 -12.62 -12.98 -12.70
CA SER A 41 -13.07 -13.65 -11.47
C SER A 41 -13.57 -12.66 -10.41
N ASP A 42 -13.16 -11.39 -10.51
CA ASP A 42 -13.58 -10.32 -9.62
C ASP A 42 -14.37 -9.26 -10.40
N LYS A 43 -15.62 -9.03 -9.98
CA LYS A 43 -16.52 -8.05 -10.61
C LYS A 43 -15.96 -6.63 -10.56
N ALA A 44 -15.32 -6.22 -9.47
CA ALA A 44 -14.75 -4.88 -9.34
C ALA A 44 -13.54 -4.71 -10.28
N ALA A 45 -12.66 -5.71 -10.30
CA ALA A 45 -11.53 -5.75 -11.23
C ALA A 45 -12.00 -5.74 -12.70
N THR A 46 -13.03 -6.51 -13.03
CA THR A 46 -13.63 -6.56 -14.37
C THR A 46 -14.16 -5.20 -14.82
N GLN A 47 -14.87 -4.49 -13.94
CA GLN A 47 -15.43 -3.17 -14.24
C GLN A 47 -14.33 -2.12 -14.44
N LEU A 48 -13.31 -2.13 -13.57
CA LEU A 48 -12.20 -1.18 -13.65
C LEU A 48 -11.32 -1.42 -14.88
N ALA A 49 -11.08 -2.69 -15.23
CA ALA A 49 -10.22 -3.09 -16.35
C ALA A 49 -11.00 -3.42 -17.63
N ALA A 50 -12.24 -2.95 -17.78
CA ALA A 50 -13.12 -3.32 -18.89
C ALA A 50 -12.49 -3.06 -20.27
N GLU A 51 -11.93 -1.86 -20.48
CA GLU A 51 -11.30 -1.50 -21.76
C GLU A 51 -10.03 -2.34 -22.06
N PRO A 52 -9.05 -2.47 -21.14
CA PRO A 52 -7.92 -3.37 -21.37
C PRO A 52 -8.32 -4.83 -21.61
N ILE A 53 -9.34 -5.34 -20.90
CA ILE A 53 -9.87 -6.69 -21.13
C ILE A 53 -10.39 -6.83 -22.57
N GLU A 54 -11.20 -5.89 -23.04
CA GLU A 54 -11.74 -5.91 -24.41
C GLU A 54 -10.62 -5.90 -25.46
N LYS A 55 -9.61 -5.03 -25.28
CA LYS A 55 -8.48 -4.93 -26.20
C LYS A 55 -7.60 -6.17 -26.20
N ALA A 56 -7.36 -6.77 -25.04
CA ALA A 56 -6.62 -8.01 -24.90
C ALA A 56 -7.33 -9.15 -25.65
N GLU A 57 -8.62 -9.33 -25.41
CA GLU A 57 -9.41 -10.35 -26.12
C GLU A 57 -9.45 -10.12 -27.62
N HIS A 58 -9.60 -8.87 -28.07
CA HIS A 58 -9.60 -8.53 -29.48
C HIS A 58 -8.26 -8.87 -30.15
N ALA A 59 -7.14 -8.57 -29.49
CA ALA A 59 -5.81 -8.95 -29.98
C ALA A 59 -5.64 -10.47 -30.07
N LEU A 60 -6.08 -11.22 -29.05
CA LEU A 60 -6.01 -12.70 -29.04
C LEU A 60 -6.92 -13.36 -30.10
N ARG A 61 -8.09 -12.77 -30.39
CA ARG A 61 -8.93 -13.21 -31.52
C ARG A 61 -8.19 -13.04 -32.84
N ARG A 62 -7.66 -11.84 -33.10
CA ARG A 62 -6.87 -11.56 -34.31
C ARG A 62 -5.63 -12.45 -34.43
N ALA A 63 -4.96 -12.77 -33.30
CA ALA A 63 -3.84 -13.71 -33.30
C ALA A 63 -4.27 -15.11 -33.75
N SER A 64 -5.46 -15.54 -33.34
CA SER A 64 -6.04 -16.83 -33.75
C SER A 64 -6.33 -16.85 -35.25
N ASP A 65 -6.86 -15.75 -35.80
CA ASP A 65 -7.12 -15.61 -37.23
C ASP A 65 -5.80 -15.63 -38.04
N ALA A 66 -4.75 -14.93 -37.57
CA ALA A 66 -3.44 -14.94 -38.20
C ALA A 66 -2.81 -16.35 -38.22
N ARG A 67 -2.93 -17.12 -37.13
CA ARG A 67 -2.49 -18.53 -37.11
C ARG A 67 -3.24 -19.38 -38.12
N ALA A 68 -4.56 -19.20 -38.24
CA ALA A 68 -5.36 -19.93 -39.21
C ALA A 68 -4.93 -19.63 -40.66
N ALA A 69 -4.42 -18.43 -40.92
CA ALA A 69 -3.84 -18.01 -42.19
C ALA A 69 -2.35 -18.41 -42.37
N ALA A 70 -1.77 -19.18 -41.44
CA ALA A 70 -0.34 -19.53 -41.38
C ALA A 70 0.63 -18.33 -41.25
N ASP A 71 0.13 -17.16 -40.85
CA ASP A 71 0.93 -15.98 -40.52
C ASP A 71 1.35 -16.02 -39.04
N LEU A 72 2.36 -16.84 -38.76
CA LEU A 72 2.81 -17.13 -37.39
C LEU A 72 3.53 -15.93 -36.73
N GLU A 73 4.20 -15.11 -37.52
CA GLU A 73 4.91 -13.93 -37.03
C GLU A 73 3.91 -12.90 -36.50
N HIS A 74 2.90 -12.56 -37.29
CA HIS A 74 1.86 -11.63 -36.87
C HIS A 74 1.02 -12.18 -35.72
N ALA A 75 0.74 -13.50 -35.72
CA ALA A 75 0.08 -14.14 -34.59
C ALA A 75 0.85 -13.93 -33.28
N SER A 76 2.17 -14.14 -33.29
CA SER A 76 3.03 -13.94 -32.11
C SER A 76 2.98 -12.49 -31.62
N LEU A 77 3.07 -11.50 -32.53
CA LEU A 77 2.97 -10.08 -32.17
C LEU A 77 1.61 -9.71 -31.57
N LEU A 78 0.52 -10.28 -32.07
CA LEU A 78 -0.82 -10.05 -31.55
C LEU A 78 -1.04 -10.73 -30.19
N GLU A 79 -0.40 -11.87 -29.92
CA GLU A 79 -0.41 -12.49 -28.59
C GLU A 79 0.35 -11.66 -27.57
N ALA A 80 1.54 -11.18 -27.92
CA ALA A 80 2.29 -10.24 -27.09
C ALA A 80 1.47 -8.97 -26.80
N LEU A 81 0.80 -8.41 -27.81
CA LEU A 81 -0.11 -7.27 -27.62
C LEU A 81 -1.29 -7.60 -26.69
N GLY A 82 -1.88 -8.79 -26.83
CA GLY A 82 -2.95 -9.26 -25.96
C GLY A 82 -2.51 -9.37 -24.51
N ARG A 83 -1.28 -9.85 -24.30
CA ARG A 83 -0.64 -9.91 -22.99
C ARG A 83 -0.42 -8.51 -22.40
N GLU A 84 0.14 -7.57 -23.15
CA GLU A 84 0.37 -6.19 -22.68
C GLU A 84 -0.93 -5.51 -22.22
N TRP A 85 -2.04 -5.72 -22.95
CA TRP A 85 -3.35 -5.21 -22.51
C TRP A 85 -3.87 -5.91 -21.25
N ALA A 86 -3.70 -7.23 -21.13
CA ALA A 86 -4.09 -7.96 -19.92
C ALA A 86 -3.27 -7.51 -18.70
N GLU A 87 -1.96 -7.32 -18.87
CA GLU A 87 -1.07 -6.78 -17.84
C GLU A 87 -1.43 -5.34 -17.46
N THR A 88 -1.79 -4.50 -18.45
CA THR A 88 -2.33 -3.15 -18.20
C THR A 88 -3.57 -3.21 -17.31
N GLY A 89 -4.51 -4.12 -17.60
CA GLY A 89 -5.70 -4.33 -16.75
C GLY A 89 -5.35 -4.73 -15.32
N ARG A 90 -4.38 -5.63 -15.13
CA ARG A 90 -3.87 -6.03 -13.81
C ARG A 90 -3.20 -4.87 -13.07
N ASP A 91 -2.46 -4.02 -13.77
CA ASP A 91 -1.74 -2.94 -13.13
C ASP A 91 -2.67 -1.79 -12.75
N LEU A 92 -3.75 -1.55 -13.51
CA LEU A 92 -4.84 -0.66 -13.11
C LEU A 92 -5.53 -1.11 -11.82
N THR A 93 -5.83 -2.41 -11.67
CA THR A 93 -6.46 -2.92 -10.44
C THR A 93 -5.53 -2.80 -9.23
N ARG A 94 -4.23 -3.08 -9.41
CA ARG A 94 -3.21 -2.86 -8.38
C ARG A 94 -3.09 -1.38 -7.99
N ALA A 95 -3.16 -0.47 -8.97
CA ALA A 95 -3.11 0.96 -8.72
C ALA A 95 -4.33 1.41 -7.89
N ALA A 96 -5.54 1.01 -8.27
CA ALA A 96 -6.75 1.34 -7.51
C ALA A 96 -6.73 0.80 -6.08
N ASP A 97 -6.21 -0.42 -5.87
CA ASP A 97 -6.01 -0.99 -4.53
C ASP A 97 -5.01 -0.19 -3.70
N ALA A 98 -3.93 0.29 -4.33
CA ALA A 98 -2.92 1.12 -3.67
C ALA A 98 -3.51 2.50 -3.28
N GLU A 99 -4.28 3.13 -4.17
CA GLU A 99 -4.97 4.39 -3.91
C GLU A 99 -5.97 4.26 -2.75
N LYS A 100 -6.74 3.17 -2.70
CA LYS A 100 -7.65 2.89 -1.59
C LYS A 100 -6.90 2.77 -0.26
N LYS A 101 -5.80 2.01 -0.24
CA LYS A 101 -4.95 1.87 0.96
C LYS A 101 -4.31 3.19 1.39
N LEU A 102 -3.95 4.05 0.44
CA LEU A 102 -3.42 5.39 0.71
C LEU A 102 -4.51 6.26 1.37
N ALA A 103 -5.71 6.28 0.81
CA ALA A 103 -6.84 7.03 1.37
C ALA A 103 -7.19 6.58 2.81
N ASP A 104 -7.21 5.27 3.05
CA ASP A 104 -7.45 4.72 4.39
C ASP A 104 -6.34 5.12 5.39
N THR A 105 -5.09 5.09 4.94
CA THR A 105 -3.94 5.52 5.75
C THR A 105 -4.01 7.01 6.07
N GLN A 106 -4.31 7.85 5.09
CA GLN A 106 -4.46 9.30 5.27
C GLN A 106 -5.57 9.63 6.29
N LYS A 107 -6.71 8.94 6.21
CA LYS A 107 -7.79 9.08 7.18
C LYS A 107 -7.33 8.75 8.60
N ARG A 108 -6.63 7.63 8.78
CA ARG A 108 -6.11 7.23 10.11
C ARG A 108 -5.09 8.23 10.65
N THR A 109 -4.23 8.77 9.79
CA THR A 109 -3.28 9.82 10.17
C THR A 109 -4.00 11.06 10.68
N ALA A 110 -5.01 11.56 9.94
CA ALA A 110 -5.80 12.72 10.35
C ALA A 110 -6.53 12.49 11.69
N GLU A 111 -7.06 11.28 11.93
CA GLU A 111 -7.67 10.91 13.21
C GLU A 111 -6.65 10.94 14.36
N VAL A 112 -5.44 10.41 14.14
CA VAL A 112 -4.35 10.41 15.14
C VAL A 112 -3.87 11.83 15.42
N GLU A 113 -3.69 12.67 14.40
CA GLU A 113 -3.31 14.07 14.56
C GLU A 113 -4.35 14.84 15.38
N THR A 114 -5.63 14.62 15.11
CA THR A 114 -6.72 15.21 15.88
C THR A 114 -6.68 14.78 17.35
N LYS A 115 -6.47 13.48 17.62
CA LYS A 115 -6.32 12.97 18.99
C LYS A 115 -5.10 13.56 19.70
N LEU A 116 -3.98 13.69 18.99
CA LEU A 116 -2.76 14.28 19.51
C LEU A 116 -2.94 15.76 19.86
N ALA A 117 -3.60 16.53 18.99
CA ALA A 117 -3.92 17.93 19.26
C ALA A 117 -4.78 18.09 20.52
N ARG A 118 -5.83 17.25 20.67
CA ARG A 118 -6.67 17.24 21.87
C ARG A 118 -5.89 16.85 23.12
N ALA A 119 -5.03 15.84 23.04
CA ALA A 119 -4.20 15.41 24.17
C ALA A 119 -3.23 16.52 24.62
N ARG A 120 -2.63 17.24 23.68
CA ARG A 120 -1.78 18.42 23.99
C ARG A 120 -2.57 19.51 24.70
N ALA A 121 -3.75 19.86 24.20
CA ALA A 121 -4.62 20.86 24.85
C ALA A 121 -4.99 20.46 26.29
N LEU A 122 -5.33 19.19 26.54
CA LEU A 122 -5.62 18.69 27.90
C LEU A 122 -4.39 18.72 28.82
N LEU A 123 -3.20 18.45 28.30
CA LEU A 123 -1.95 18.54 29.06
C LEU A 123 -1.64 20.00 29.43
N GLU A 124 -1.76 20.93 28.48
CA GLU A 124 -1.59 22.36 28.71
C GLU A 124 -2.57 22.88 29.76
N GLU A 125 -3.84 22.48 29.67
CA GLU A 125 -4.85 22.82 30.67
C GLU A 125 -4.49 22.26 32.06
N THR A 126 -4.02 21.01 32.13
CA THR A 126 -3.61 20.37 33.38
C THR A 126 -2.41 21.08 34.01
N VAL A 127 -1.42 21.47 33.20
CA VAL A 127 -0.27 22.26 33.65
C VAL A 127 -0.74 23.61 34.20
N ALA A 128 -1.65 24.30 33.51
CA ALA A 128 -2.20 25.58 33.96
C ALA A 128 -3.01 25.45 35.27
N ARG A 129 -3.87 24.42 35.38
CA ARG A 129 -4.64 24.12 36.61
C ARG A 129 -3.70 23.85 37.79
N ARG A 130 -2.65 23.04 37.57
CA ARG A 130 -1.63 22.75 38.59
C ARG A 130 -0.86 23.99 39.01
N GLY A 131 -0.49 24.86 38.05
CA GLY A 131 0.16 26.14 38.34
C GLY A 131 -0.68 27.02 39.26
N ARG A 132 -1.96 27.23 38.92
CA ARG A 132 -2.90 28.00 39.75
C ARG A 132 -3.11 27.38 41.15
N ALA A 133 -3.15 26.05 41.25
CA ALA A 133 -3.31 25.37 42.53
C ALA A 133 -2.08 25.57 43.44
N LYS A 134 -0.86 25.50 42.87
CA LYS A 134 0.38 25.76 43.61
C LYS A 134 0.44 27.20 44.12
N GLU A 135 0.13 28.18 43.29
CA GLU A 135 0.12 29.60 43.68
C GLU A 135 -0.87 29.88 44.83
N LYS A 136 -2.05 29.25 44.80
CA LYS A 136 -3.02 29.34 45.91
C LYS A 136 -2.49 28.73 47.20
N LEU A 137 -1.81 27.59 47.11
CA LEU A 137 -1.23 26.91 48.27
C LEU A 137 -0.11 27.76 48.90
N GLU A 138 0.78 28.31 48.09
CA GLU A 138 1.84 29.22 48.55
C GLU A 138 1.27 30.47 49.26
N LYS A 139 0.20 31.06 48.72
CA LYS A 139 -0.52 32.19 49.35
C LYS A 139 -1.07 31.81 50.73
N LEU A 140 -1.80 30.71 50.84
CA LEU A 140 -2.36 30.22 52.12
C LEU A 140 -1.25 29.91 53.15
N GLU A 141 -0.13 29.32 52.71
CA GLU A 141 1.02 29.05 53.58
C GLU A 141 1.67 30.34 54.10
N SER A 142 1.75 31.38 53.25
CA SER A 142 2.29 32.68 53.63
C SER A 142 1.38 33.44 54.61
N GLU A 143 0.06 33.41 54.41
CA GLU A 143 -0.95 34.02 55.29
C GLU A 143 -0.97 33.34 56.66
N LYS A 144 -0.90 32.01 56.70
CA LYS A 144 -0.82 31.24 57.96
C LYS A 144 0.43 31.62 58.75
N LYS A 145 1.60 31.75 58.10
CA LYS A 145 2.84 32.19 58.76
C LYS A 145 2.73 33.63 59.31
N ALA A 146 2.01 34.51 58.62
CA ALA A 146 1.83 35.90 59.05
C ALA A 146 0.88 36.02 60.26
N GLY A 147 -0.18 35.20 60.34
CA GLY A 147 -1.17 35.22 61.42
C GLY A 147 -0.77 34.50 62.73
N THR A 148 0.44 33.93 62.81
CA THR A 148 0.95 33.25 64.02
C THR A 148 1.95 34.11 64.81
N LYS A 149 1.98 35.42 64.56
CA LYS A 149 2.75 36.43 65.32
C LYS A 149 1.80 37.28 66.15
#